data_AF-A0A1G9PGD8-F1
#
_entry.id   AF-A0A1G9PGD8-F1
#
_cell.length_a   1.000
_cell.length_b   1.000
_cell.length_c   1.000
_cell.angle_alpha   90.00
_cell.angle_beta   90.00
_cell.angle_gamma   90.00
#
_symmetry.space_group_name_H-M   'P 1'
#
loop_
_entity.id
_entity.type
_entity.pdbx_description
1 polymer ?
#
loop_
_entity_poly.entity_id
_entity_poly.type
_entity_poly.pdbx_seq_one_letter_code
_entity_poly.pdbx_strand_id
1 'polypeptide(L)'
;MYFRDKITLKEVMLLRSKDVLQLLRVTRQTLSKYVRDGKIHVRKLPNGHYDYDSDDVYAIFNKNVERKTCLYARVSTAKQKPDLENQIS
;
A
#
# COMPACT_ATOMS: atom_id res chain seq x y z
N MET A 1 8.92 24.21 16.25
CA MET A 1 8.82 25.17 15.13
C MET A 1 9.81 24.75 14.05
N TYR A 2 9.40 23.87 13.15
CA TYR A 2 10.09 23.65 11.88
C TYR A 2 9.05 23.87 10.79
N PHE A 3 9.06 25.10 10.28
CA PHE A 3 8.40 25.50 9.04
C PHE A 3 9.15 24.82 7.89
N ARG A 4 8.45 24.01 7.09
CA ARG A 4 8.86 23.65 5.73
C ARG A 4 7.60 23.49 4.88
N ASP A 5 7.22 24.62 4.32
CA ASP A 5 6.64 24.82 2.99
C ASP A 5 5.91 23.62 2.37
N LYS A 6 4.58 23.73 2.39
CA LYS A 6 3.71 23.05 1.42
C LYS A 6 4.02 23.64 0.04
N ILE A 7 4.41 22.81 -0.94
CA ILE A 7 4.01 22.83 -2.37
C ILE A 7 4.82 21.77 -3.14
N THR A 8 4.11 20.74 -3.63
CA THR A 8 4.49 19.70 -4.63
C THR A 8 5.68 18.78 -4.32
N LEU A 9 5.44 17.68 -3.58
CA LEU A 9 6.01 16.36 -3.86
C LEU A 9 5.03 15.35 -3.24
N LYS A 10 4.62 14.30 -3.97
CA LYS A 10 4.10 13.09 -3.29
C LYS A 10 5.16 12.75 -2.24
N GLU A 11 4.82 12.73 -0.95
CA GLU A 11 5.73 12.20 0.06
C GLU A 11 6.05 10.77 -0.38
N VAL A 12 7.25 10.56 -0.92
CA VAL A 12 7.71 9.22 -1.29
C VAL A 12 7.88 8.49 0.03
N MET A 13 6.86 7.74 0.39
CA MET A 13 6.83 6.95 1.61
C MET A 13 7.80 5.79 1.41
N LEU A 14 8.90 5.82 2.18
CA LEU A 14 9.96 4.84 2.10
C LEU A 14 9.84 3.82 3.23
N LEU A 15 10.02 2.54 2.90
CA LEU A 15 9.94 1.43 3.85
C LEU A 15 11.31 0.80 4.07
N ARG A 16 11.58 0.36 5.30
CA ARG A 16 12.81 -0.37 5.62
C ARG A 16 12.67 -1.84 5.21
N SER A 17 13.81 -2.46 4.90
CA SER A 17 13.88 -3.89 4.55
C SER A 17 13.06 -4.81 5.48
N LYS A 18 13.10 -4.59 6.80
CA LYS A 18 12.37 -5.41 7.78
C LYS A 18 10.85 -5.35 7.56
N ASP A 19 10.35 -4.13 7.37
CA ASP A 19 8.92 -3.84 7.25
C ASP A 19 8.38 -4.42 5.91
N VAL A 20 9.16 -4.29 4.83
CA VAL A 20 8.82 -4.86 3.51
C VAL A 20 8.77 -6.40 3.54
N LEU A 21 9.75 -7.04 4.18
CA LEU A 21 9.78 -8.50 4.31
C LEU A 21 8.57 -9.02 5.10
N GLN A 22 8.21 -8.32 6.18
CA GLN A 22 7.04 -8.67 6.99
C GLN A 22 5.73 -8.48 6.21
N LEU A 23 5.62 -7.42 5.42
CA LEU A 23 4.44 -7.11 4.63
C LEU A 23 4.24 -8.10 3.47
N LEU A 24 5.27 -8.29 2.64
CA LEU A 24 5.21 -9.16 1.46
C LEU A 24 5.30 -10.65 1.81
N ARG A 25 5.76 -11.01 3.02
CA ARG A 25 6.01 -12.39 3.48
C ARG A 25 6.92 -13.17 2.51
N VAL A 26 7.96 -12.51 2.03
CA VAL A 26 8.96 -13.10 1.11
C VAL A 26 10.33 -13.21 1.78
N THR A 27 11.21 -14.01 1.19
CA THR A 27 12.61 -14.09 1.62
C THR A 27 13.42 -12.89 1.10
N ARG A 28 14.59 -12.65 1.71
CA ARG A 28 15.52 -11.60 1.26
C ARG A 28 15.97 -11.80 -0.17
N GLN A 29 16.17 -13.04 -0.61
CA GLN A 29 16.57 -13.38 -1.97
C GLN A 29 15.51 -12.92 -2.99
N THR A 30 14.23 -13.15 -2.68
CA THR A 30 13.11 -12.69 -3.51
C THR A 30 13.02 -11.18 -3.54
N LEU A 31 13.19 -10.50 -2.40
CA LEU A 31 13.21 -9.04 -2.35
C LEU A 31 14.35 -8.45 -3.20
N SER A 32 15.56 -8.98 -3.09
CA SER A 32 16.69 -8.58 -3.94
C SER A 32 16.43 -8.85 -5.43
N LYS A 33 15.71 -9.93 -5.75
CA LYS A 33 15.29 -10.22 -7.13
C LYS A 33 14.32 -9.15 -7.64
N TYR A 34 13.35 -8.71 -6.83
CA TYR A 34 12.42 -7.66 -7.23
C TYR A 34 13.11 -6.33 -7.52
N VAL A 35 14.12 -5.96 -6.75
CA VAL A 35 14.94 -4.77 -7.02
C VAL A 35 15.73 -4.94 -8.32
N ARG A 36 16.36 -6.10 -8.52
CA ARG A 36 17.11 -6.41 -9.76
C ARG A 36 16.23 -6.41 -11.00
N ASP A 37 15.02 -6.95 -10.88
CA ASP A 37 14.02 -7.02 -11.95
C ASP A 37 13.33 -5.66 -12.17
N GLY A 38 13.64 -4.62 -11.39
CA GLY A 38 13.03 -3.29 -11.50
C GLY A 38 11.58 -3.21 -11.03
N LYS A 39 11.10 -4.20 -10.26
CA LYS A 39 9.73 -4.25 -9.74
C LYS A 39 9.52 -3.41 -8.49
N ILE A 40 10.61 -3.14 -7.74
CA ILE A 40 10.59 -2.25 -6.59
C ILE A 40 11.76 -1.29 -6.72
N HIS A 41 11.46 0.00 -6.75
CA HIS A 41 12.45 1.06 -6.71
C HIS A 41 12.99 1.20 -5.29
N VAL A 42 14.30 1.45 -5.21
CA VAL A 42 15.00 1.60 -3.93
C VAL A 42 15.84 2.86 -3.91
N ARG A 43 15.90 3.47 -2.74
CA ARG A 43 16.87 4.50 -2.40
C ARG A 43 18.00 3.86 -1.60
N LYS A 44 19.23 3.96 -2.13
CA LYS A 44 20.42 3.54 -1.40
C LYS A 44 20.80 4.59 -0.37
N LEU A 45 20.87 4.19 0.89
CA LEU A 45 21.31 5.03 2.00
C LEU A 45 22.85 5.10 2.05
N PRO A 46 23.44 6.15 2.66
CA PRO A 46 24.89 6.28 2.81
C PRO A 46 25.55 5.14 3.60
N ASN A 47 24.78 4.48 4.47
CA ASN A 47 25.20 3.31 5.26
C ASN A 47 25.16 1.99 4.48
N GLY A 48 24.82 2.02 3.19
CA GLY A 48 24.75 0.82 2.33
C GLY A 48 23.45 0.04 2.42
N HIS A 49 22.49 0.47 3.25
CA HIS A 49 21.14 -0.12 3.28
C HIS A 49 20.23 0.43 2.18
N TYR A 50 19.12 -0.25 1.97
CA TYR A 50 18.06 0.17 1.04
C TYR A 50 16.79 0.56 1.80
N ASP A 51 16.24 1.69 1.38
CA ASP A 51 14.87 2.09 1.58
C ASP A 51 14.08 1.77 0.31
N TYR A 52 12.88 1.22 0.46
CA TYR A 52 12.05 0.74 -0.65
C TYR A 52 10.86 1.67 -0.86
N ASP A 53 10.51 1.92 -2.12
CA ASP A 53 9.31 2.69 -2.47
C ASP A 53 8.05 1.96 -2.01
N SER A 54 7.19 2.64 -1.24
CA SER A 54 5.98 2.01 -0.71
C SER A 54 4.97 1.67 -1.79
N ASP A 55 4.84 2.50 -2.83
CA ASP A 55 3.81 2.32 -3.86
C ASP A 55 4.08 1.03 -4.64
N ASP A 56 5.33 0.79 -5.01
CA ASP A 56 5.76 -0.46 -5.65
C ASP A 56 5.53 -1.68 -4.74
N VAL A 57 5.86 -1.55 -3.46
CA VAL A 57 5.66 -2.62 -2.47
C VAL A 57 4.17 -2.96 -2.34
N TYR A 58 3.30 -1.95 -2.27
CA TYR A 58 1.86 -2.15 -2.19
C TYR A 58 1.26 -2.66 -3.51
N ALA A 59 1.80 -2.26 -4.65
CA ALA A 59 1.39 -2.81 -5.95
C ALA A 59 1.63 -4.33 -5.99
N ILE A 60 2.81 -4.78 -5.55
CA ILE A 60 3.13 -6.21 -5.45
C ILE A 60 2.26 -6.92 -4.40
N PHE A 61 2.07 -6.30 -3.22
CA PHE A 61 1.25 -6.87 -2.15
C PHE A 61 -0.19 -7.12 -2.60
N ASN A 62 -0.78 -6.16 -3.32
CA ASN A 62 -2.13 -6.25 -3.85
C ASN A 62 -2.21 -7.07 -5.15
N LYS A 63 -1.10 -7.66 -5.63
CA LYS A 63 -1.02 -8.39 -6.90
C LYS A 63 -1.50 -7.56 -8.10
N ASN A 64 -1.26 -6.24 -8.07
CA ASN A 64 -1.80 -5.28 -9.03
C ASN A 64 -3.34 -5.27 -9.13
N VAL A 65 -4.05 -5.79 -8.13
CA VAL A 65 -5.51 -5.69 -8.03
C VAL A 65 -5.86 -4.41 -7.29
N GLU A 66 -6.64 -3.56 -7.94
CA GLU A 66 -7.18 -2.36 -7.29
C GLU A 66 -8.10 -2.75 -6.14
N ARG A 67 -7.88 -2.15 -4.96
CA ARG A 67 -8.71 -2.45 -3.78
C ARG A 67 -10.13 -1.94 -4.02
N LYS A 68 -11.09 -2.85 -4.03
CA LYS A 68 -12.52 -2.49 -4.00
C LYS A 68 -12.94 -2.18 -2.57
N THR A 69 -13.52 -1.01 -2.36
CA THR A 69 -14.19 -0.68 -1.09
C THR A 69 -15.56 -1.34 -1.10
N CYS A 70 -15.72 -2.41 -0.31
CA CYS A 70 -16.99 -3.11 -0.18
C CYS A 70 -17.69 -2.67 1.11
N LEU A 71 -18.93 -2.20 0.99
CA LEU A 71 -19.81 -1.94 2.13
C LEU A 71 -20.71 -3.16 2.31
N TYR A 72 -20.71 -3.74 3.52
CA TYR A 72 -21.65 -4.81 3.86
C TYR A 72 -22.81 -4.20 4.64
N ALA A 73 -24.01 -4.35 4.11
CA ALA A 73 -25.23 -3.92 4.76
C ALA A 73 -26.22 -5.08 4.82
N ARG A 74 -26.89 -5.24 5.97
CA ARG A 74 -27.91 -6.27 6.18
C ARG A 74 -29.16 -5.66 6.80
N VAL A 75 -30.31 -6.25 6.48
CA VAL A 75 -31.59 -5.91 7.08
C VAL A 75 -32.11 -7.05 7.95
N SER A 76 -32.80 -6.72 9.04
CA SER A 76 -33.38 -7.71 9.96
C SER A 76 -34.66 -8.33 9.39
N THR A 77 -35.38 -7.61 8.53
CA THR A 77 -36.60 -8.07 7.88
C THR A 77 -36.63 -7.70 6.41
N ALA A 78 -37.31 -8.50 5.58
CA ALA A 78 -37.38 -8.26 4.13
C ALA A 78 -38.02 -6.91 3.76
N LYS A 79 -38.89 -6.37 4.61
CA LYS A 79 -39.57 -5.08 4.41
C LYS A 79 -38.61 -3.88 4.42
N GLN A 80 -37.44 -4.02 5.04
CA GLN A 80 -36.45 -2.95 5.19
C GLN A 80 -35.46 -2.87 4.03
N LYS A 81 -35.53 -3.79 3.05
CA LYS A 81 -34.67 -3.76 1.85
C LYS A 81 -34.75 -2.43 1.08
N PRO A 82 -35.95 -1.86 0.82
CA PRO A 82 -36.05 -0.59 0.10
C PRO A 82 -35.42 0.57 0.88
N ASP A 83 -35.58 0.58 2.21
CA ASP A 83 -34.98 1.60 3.07
C ASP A 83 -33.45 1.53 3.05
N LEU A 84 -32.89 0.33 2.94
CA LEU A 84 -31.46 0.12 2.83
C LEU A 84 -30.92 0.65 1.49
N GLU A 85 -31.60 0.39 0.38
CA GLU A 85 -31.21 0.92 -0.94
C GLU A 85 -31.18 2.45 -0.93
N ASN A 86 -32.15 3.09 -0.27
CA ASN A 86 -32.21 4.55 -0.10
C ASN A 86 -31.10 5.13 0.80
N GLN A 87 -30.48 4.33 1.67
CA GLN A 87 -29.40 4.79 2.57
C GLN A 87 -28.00 4.65 1.97
N ILE A 88 -27.83 3.78 0.97
CA ILE A 88 -26.53 3.49 0.34
C ILE A 88 -26.34 4.32 -0.94
N SER A 89 -27.43 4.79 -1.55
CA SER A 89 -27.40 5.72 -2.68
C SER A 89 -27.00 7.13 -2.29
#